data_AF-A0ABD5N9H5-F1
#
_entry.id   AF-A0ABD5N9H5-F1
#
_cell.length_a   1.000
_cell.length_b   1.000
_cell.length_c   1.000
_cell.angle_alpha   90.00
_cell.angle_beta   90.00
_cell.angle_gamma   90.00
#
_symmetry.space_group_name_H-M   'P 1'
#
loop_
_entity.id
_entity.type
_entity.pdbx_description
1 polymer ?
#
loop_
_entity_poly.entity_id
_entity_poly.type
_entity_poly.pdbx_seq_one_letter_code
_entity_poly.pdbx_strand_id
1 'polypeptide(L)'
;MIISIASGKGGTGKTTVAVNMALALGDVQLLDCDVEEPNCHIFLKPDLTGEEPVNITVPEFNEDLCDYCGECARFCQFNALAVTNGVFMKLRGMQAGLPQECHH
;
A
#
# COMPACT_ATOMS: atom_id res chain seq x y z
N MET A 1 11.58 12.47 19.26
CA MET A 1 11.75 11.02 19.51
C MET A 1 10.66 10.30 18.73
N ILE A 2 10.96 9.18 18.07
CA ILE A 2 9.99 8.39 17.28
C ILE A 2 9.92 7.00 17.90
N ILE A 3 8.71 6.48 18.10
CA ILE A 3 8.47 5.16 18.67
C ILE A 3 7.55 4.40 17.72
N SER A 4 7.96 3.21 17.31
CA SER A 4 7.18 2.35 16.42
C SER A 4 6.62 1.16 17.19
N ILE A 5 5.30 0.96 17.10
CA ILE A 5 4.62 -0.22 17.65
C ILE A 5 4.35 -1.20 16.50
N ALA A 6 5.05 -2.33 16.48
CA ALA A 6 4.97 -3.32 15.41
C ALA A 6 4.66 -4.73 15.95
N SER A 7 4.11 -5.60 15.10
CA SER A 7 3.79 -7.00 15.40
C SER A 7 3.71 -7.80 14.12
N GLY A 8 4.17 -9.05 14.16
CA GLY A 8 4.16 -9.97 13.01
C GLY A 8 2.82 -10.64 12.73
N LYS A 9 1.76 -10.38 13.51
CA LYS A 9 0.42 -10.93 13.28
C LYS A 9 -0.67 -9.89 13.55
N GLY A 10 -1.82 -10.06 12.88
CA GLY A 10 -3.06 -9.34 13.20
C GLY A 10 -3.60 -9.73 14.58
N GLY A 11 -4.37 -8.84 15.22
CA GLY A 11 -5.06 -9.13 16.48
C GLY A 11 -4.20 -9.13 17.75
N THR A 12 -2.90 -8.76 17.69
CA THR A 12 -2.02 -8.75 18.88
C THR A 12 -2.13 -7.47 19.73
N GLY A 13 -3.13 -6.61 19.47
CA GLY A 13 -3.35 -5.38 20.24
C GLY A 13 -2.40 -4.22 19.96
N LYS A 14 -1.74 -4.17 18.79
CA LYS A 14 -0.84 -3.06 18.40
C LYS A 14 -1.51 -1.69 18.57
N THR A 15 -2.68 -1.52 17.96
CA THR A 15 -3.46 -0.28 17.99
C THR A 15 -3.81 0.12 19.43
N THR A 16 -4.23 -0.86 20.25
CA THR A 16 -4.55 -0.64 21.66
C THR A 16 -3.34 -0.07 22.44
N VAL A 17 -2.16 -0.65 22.24
CA VAL A 17 -0.92 -0.17 22.89
C VAL A 17 -0.55 1.21 22.38
N ALA A 18 -0.58 1.43 21.06
CA ALA A 18 -0.22 2.72 20.45
C ALA A 18 -1.12 3.87 20.95
N VAL A 19 -2.44 3.67 20.96
CA VAL A 19 -3.41 4.67 21.43
C VAL A 19 -3.23 4.98 22.90
N ASN A 20 -3.12 3.97 23.78
CA ASN A 20 -2.97 4.23 25.22
C ASN A 20 -1.62 4.89 25.52
N MET A 21 -0.57 4.54 24.80
CA MET A 21 0.73 5.20 24.93
C MET A 21 0.66 6.67 24.53
N ALA A 22 -0.03 6.98 23.43
CA ALA A 22 -0.22 8.37 23.00
C ALA A 22 -1.01 9.18 24.04
N LEU A 23 -2.11 8.62 24.56
CA LEU A 23 -2.92 9.26 25.61
C LEU A 23 -2.13 9.48 26.92
N ALA A 24 -1.24 8.56 27.29
CA ALA A 24 -0.42 8.67 28.49
C ALA A 24 0.69 9.74 28.37
N LEU A 25 1.24 9.93 27.16
CA LEU A 25 2.28 10.93 26.89
C LEU A 25 1.68 12.34 26.64
N GLY A 26 0.45 12.42 26.13
CA GLY A 26 -0.26 13.67 25.90
C GLY A 26 0.19 14.39 24.62
N ASP A 27 1.29 15.13 24.70
CA ASP A 27 1.77 15.98 23.60
C ASP A 27 2.56 15.18 22.56
N VAL A 28 1.85 14.36 21.79
CA VAL A 28 2.42 13.51 20.74
C VAL A 28 1.57 13.50 19.47
N GLN A 29 2.23 13.27 18.35
CA GLN A 29 1.57 12.93 17.10
C GLN A 29 1.46 11.42 16.98
N LEU A 30 0.22 10.90 16.87
CA LEU A 30 -0.04 9.50 16.60
C LEU A 30 -0.26 9.31 15.09
N LEU A 31 0.47 8.37 14.49
CA LEU A 31 0.31 7.98 13.10
C LEU A 31 -0.06 6.50 13.03
N ASP A 32 -1.19 6.20 12.37
CA ASP A 32 -1.62 4.83 12.10
C ASP A 32 -1.09 4.38 10.75
N CYS A 33 0.03 3.66 10.76
CA CYS A 33 0.70 3.18 9.54
C CYS A 33 0.23 1.79 9.10
N ASP A 34 -0.84 1.24 9.68
CA ASP A 34 -1.45 0.01 9.20
C ASP A 34 -2.27 0.31 7.94
N VAL A 35 -1.71 0.01 6.77
CA VAL A 35 -2.33 0.29 5.47
C VAL A 35 -3.60 -0.54 5.26
N GLU A 36 -3.63 -1.76 5.80
CA GLU A 36 -4.74 -2.69 5.59
C GLU A 36 -5.89 -2.42 6.57
N GLU A 37 -5.55 -2.13 7.84
CA GLU A 37 -6.56 -1.99 8.91
C GLU A 37 -6.25 -0.82 9.87
N PRO A 38 -6.31 0.45 9.42
CA PRO A 38 -6.09 1.61 10.29
C PRO A 38 -7.27 1.79 11.25
N ASN A 39 -7.03 1.63 12.55
CA ASN A 39 -8.08 1.50 13.58
C ASN A 39 -7.96 2.50 14.74
N CYS A 40 -6.96 3.39 14.76
CA CYS A 40 -6.81 4.37 15.85
C CYS A 40 -8.05 5.25 16.04
N HIS A 41 -8.71 5.62 14.93
CA HIS A 41 -9.91 6.45 14.93
C HIS A 41 -11.09 5.85 15.70
N ILE A 42 -11.19 4.51 15.79
CA ILE A 42 -12.23 3.81 16.54
C ILE A 42 -12.14 4.14 18.04
N PHE A 43 -10.92 4.23 18.56
CA PHE A 43 -10.66 4.51 19.98
C PHE A 43 -10.70 6.01 20.27
N LEU A 44 -10.08 6.82 19.40
CA LEU A 44 -9.89 8.24 19.65
C LEU A 44 -11.09 9.10 19.25
N LYS A 45 -11.93 8.62 18.33
CA LYS A 45 -13.07 9.36 17.75
C LYS A 45 -12.70 10.82 17.42
N PRO A 46 -11.62 11.05 16.67
CA PRO A 46 -11.17 12.40 16.38
C PRO A 46 -12.16 13.09 15.44
N ASP A 47 -12.25 14.41 15.56
CA ASP A 47 -12.85 15.22 14.51
C ASP A 47 -11.87 15.29 13.34
N LEU A 48 -12.20 14.64 12.23
CA LEU A 48 -11.40 14.68 11.01
C LEU A 48 -11.53 16.06 10.36
N THR A 49 -10.44 16.80 10.30
CA THR A 49 -10.42 18.21 9.85
C THR A 49 -10.11 18.38 8.36
N GLY A 50 -9.73 17.31 7.67
CA GLY A 50 -9.43 17.35 6.25
C GLY A 50 -8.97 16.01 5.71
N GLU A 51 -9.00 15.90 4.39
CA GLU A 51 -8.47 14.80 3.61
C GLU A 51 -7.75 15.38 2.40
N GLU A 52 -6.70 14.71 1.96
CA GLU A 52 -5.94 15.09 0.79
C GLU A 52 -5.68 13.86 -0.09
N PRO A 53 -5.89 13.96 -1.42
CA PRO A 53 -5.65 12.84 -2.31
C PRO A 53 -4.16 12.57 -2.41
N VAL A 54 -3.76 11.34 -2.10
CA VAL A 54 -2.40 10.85 -2.35
C VAL A 54 -2.41 10.03 -3.64
N ASN A 55 -1.62 10.45 -4.61
CA ASN A 55 -1.51 9.78 -5.90
C ASN A 55 -0.23 8.97 -5.96
N ILE A 56 -0.32 7.77 -6.54
CA ILE A 56 0.84 6.96 -6.92
C ILE A 56 0.96 6.94 -8.45
N THR A 57 2.18 6.95 -8.95
CA THR A 57 2.41 6.76 -10.39
C THR A 57 2.09 5.32 -10.74
N VAL A 58 1.08 5.13 -11.59
CA VAL A 58 0.76 3.83 -12.16
C VAL A 58 1.28 3.83 -13.59
N PRO A 59 2.30 3.02 -13.91
CA PRO A 59 2.79 2.93 -15.28
C PRO A 59 1.71 2.36 -16.20
N GLU A 60 1.65 2.93 -17.39
CA GLU A 60 0.71 2.56 -18.44
C GLU A 60 1.38 1.58 -19.40
N PHE A 61 0.61 0.59 -19.85
CA PHE A 61 1.10 -0.39 -20.79
C PHE A 61 0.82 0.09 -22.21
N ASN A 62 1.86 0.14 -23.04
CA ASN A 62 1.73 0.48 -24.45
C ASN A 62 1.74 -0.80 -25.29
N GLU A 63 0.57 -1.18 -25.81
CA GLU A 63 0.38 -2.36 -26.66
C GLU A 63 1.14 -2.27 -27.99
N ASP A 64 1.38 -1.06 -28.51
CA ASP A 64 2.07 -0.87 -29.79
C ASP A 64 3.57 -1.16 -29.70
N LEU A 65 4.13 -1.06 -28.50
CA LEU A 65 5.55 -1.34 -28.24
C LEU A 65 5.75 -2.78 -27.76
N CYS A 66 4.79 -3.33 -27.02
CA CYS A 66 4.99 -4.62 -26.38
C CYS A 66 5.10 -5.80 -27.36
N ASP A 67 6.21 -6.52 -27.25
CA ASP A 67 6.46 -7.79 -27.94
C ASP A 67 5.98 -9.03 -27.15
N TYR A 68 5.29 -8.82 -26.03
CA TYR A 68 4.81 -9.84 -25.11
C TYR A 68 5.93 -10.70 -24.49
N CYS A 69 7.12 -10.12 -24.27
CA CYS A 69 8.27 -10.82 -23.65
C CYS A 69 8.00 -11.36 -22.22
N GLY A 70 7.08 -10.73 -21.47
CA GLY A 70 6.70 -11.16 -20.13
C GLY A 70 7.65 -10.74 -19.00
N GLU A 71 8.68 -9.94 -19.28
CA GLU A 71 9.61 -9.43 -18.25
C GLU A 71 8.91 -8.58 -17.19
N CYS A 72 7.89 -7.80 -17.58
CA CYS A 72 7.05 -7.04 -16.65
C CYS A 72 6.32 -7.96 -15.65
N ALA A 73 5.84 -9.12 -16.09
CA ALA A 73 5.18 -10.11 -15.24
C ALA A 73 6.17 -10.79 -14.29
N ARG A 74 7.41 -11.05 -14.73
CA ARG A 74 8.48 -11.60 -13.88
C ARG A 74 8.94 -10.64 -12.79
N PHE A 75 9.00 -9.34 -13.11
CA PHE A 75 9.38 -8.31 -12.16
C PHE A 75 8.28 -8.02 -11.13
N CYS A 76 7.02 -8.26 -11.48
CA CYS A 76 5.89 -7.89 -10.65
C CYS A 76 5.83 -8.70 -9.34
N GLN A 77 6.31 -8.10 -8.25
CA GLN A 77 6.32 -8.73 -6.92
C GLN A 77 4.92 -9.17 -6.44
N PHE A 78 3.88 -8.51 -6.93
CA PHE A 78 2.49 -8.77 -6.54
C PHE A 78 1.79 -9.79 -7.45
N ASN A 79 2.48 -10.33 -8.47
CA ASN A 79 1.91 -11.22 -9.48
C ASN A 79 0.62 -10.66 -10.12
N ALA A 80 0.53 -9.34 -10.24
CA ALA A 80 -0.64 -8.63 -10.75
C ALA A 80 -0.74 -8.68 -12.29
N LEU A 81 0.29 -9.20 -12.96
CA LEU A 81 0.44 -9.18 -14.41
C LEU A 81 0.61 -10.59 -14.95
N ALA A 82 0.02 -10.84 -16.11
CA ALA A 82 0.21 -12.08 -16.85
C ALA A 82 0.39 -11.79 -18.34
N VAL A 83 1.23 -12.59 -19.00
CA VAL A 83 1.41 -12.57 -20.44
C VAL A 83 1.22 -13.98 -20.98
N THR A 84 0.31 -14.15 -21.94
CA THR A 84 0.01 -15.45 -22.55
C THR A 84 -0.45 -15.28 -23.98
N ASN A 85 0.04 -16.12 -24.91
CA ASN A 85 -0.36 -16.14 -26.32
C ASN A 85 -0.42 -14.75 -27.00
N GLY A 86 0.56 -13.88 -26.72
CA GLY A 86 0.57 -12.52 -27.29
C GLY A 86 -0.52 -11.61 -26.72
N VAL A 87 -0.95 -11.86 -25.48
CA VAL A 87 -1.92 -11.04 -24.76
C VAL A 87 -1.34 -10.68 -23.40
N PHE A 88 -1.37 -9.39 -23.07
CA PHE A 88 -1.06 -8.86 -21.75
C PHE A 88 -2.34 -8.72 -20.92
N MET A 89 -2.27 -9.07 -19.63
CA MET A 89 -3.38 -8.94 -18.70
C MET A 89 -2.91 -8.32 -17.39
N LYS A 90 -3.68 -7.33 -16.90
CA LYS A 90 -3.58 -6.81 -15.54
C LYS A 90 -4.75 -7.33 -14.72
N LEU A 91 -4.45 -7.98 -13.60
CA LEU A 91 -5.45 -8.46 -12.66
C LEU A 91 -6.16 -7.27 -12.00
N ARG A 92 -7.49 -7.28 -12.04
CA ARG A 92 -8.33 -6.21 -11.50
C ARG A 92 -8.13 -6.09 -9.99
N GLY A 93 -7.96 -4.86 -9.51
CA GLY A 93 -7.81 -4.58 -8.07
C GLY A 93 -6.41 -4.83 -7.50
N MET A 94 -5.45 -5.30 -8.30
CA MET A 94 -4.07 -5.45 -7.86
C MET A 94 -3.21 -4.27 -8.33
N GLN A 95 -2.34 -3.79 -7.44
CA GLN A 95 -1.28 -2.87 -7.83
C GLN A 95 -0.16 -3.66 -8.48
N ALA A 96 0.16 -3.31 -9.73
CA ALA A 96 1.30 -3.89 -10.41
C ALA A 96 2.55 -3.12 -10.00
N GLY A 97 3.49 -3.81 -9.38
CA GLY A 97 4.86 -3.33 -9.25
C GLY A 97 5.50 -3.42 -10.63
N LEU A 98 5.47 -2.31 -11.36
CA LEU A 98 6.00 -2.23 -12.72
C LEU A 98 7.30 -1.43 -12.66
N PRO A 99 8.32 -1.79 -13.47
CA PRO A 99 9.41 -0.87 -13.75
C PRO A 99 8.82 0.41 -14.39
N GLN A 100 9.51 1.55 -14.24
CA GLN A 100 9.01 2.83 -14.77
C GLN A 100 8.73 2.78 -16.27
N GLU A 101 9.40 1.89 -17.01
CA GLU A 101 9.19 1.66 -18.43
C GLU A 101 9.27 0.15 -18.76
N CYS A 102 8.40 -0.33 -19.64
CA CYS A 102 8.60 -1.60 -20.33
C CYS A 102 9.64 -1.35 -21.43
N HIS A 103 10.79 -2.01 -21.37
CA HIS A 103 11.94 -1.71 -22.24
C HIS A 103 11.78 -2.19 -23.71
N HIS A 104 10.61 -2.73 -24.07
CA HIS A 104 10.34 -3.32 -25.38
C HIS A 104 8.97 -2.87 -25.86
#